data_AF-A0A258EY99-F1
#
_entry.id   AF-A0A258EY99-F1
#
_cell.length_a   1.000
_cell.length_b   1.000
_cell.length_c   1.000
_cell.angle_alpha   90.00
_cell.angle_beta   90.00
_cell.angle_gamma   90.00
#
_symmetry.space_group_name_H-M   'P 1'
#
loop_
_entity.id
_entity.type
_entity.pdbx_description
1 polymer ?
#
loop_
_entity_poly.entity_id
_entity_poly.type
_entity_poly.pdbx_seq_one_letter_code
_entity_poly.pdbx_strand_id
1 'polypeptide(L)' 'MNRINLIKKHQTKLSKQYKELVEEAYNLRQIDAALSDISEFKAVKLLNKLNELKYLSREKTLHKL' A
#
# COMPACT_ATOMS: atom_id res chain seq x y z
N MET A 1 18.84 2.52 13.38
CA MET A 1 17.44 2.87 13.03
C MET A 1 16.51 1.75 13.51
N ASN A 2 15.48 2.03 14.30
CA ASN A 2 14.60 0.98 14.88
C ASN A 2 13.79 0.26 13.79
N ARG A 3 13.61 -1.06 13.89
CA ARG A 3 12.76 -1.89 13.00
C ARG A 3 11.37 -1.28 12.76
N ILE A 4 10.76 -0.68 13.78
CA ILE A 4 9.47 0.01 13.62
C ILE A 4 9.56 1.23 12.69
N ASN A 5 10.64 2.00 12.78
CA ASN A 5 10.84 3.16 11.90
C ASN A 5 11.08 2.72 10.46
N LEU A 6 11.73 1.57 10.24
CA LEU A 6 11.88 0.96 8.91
C LEU A 6 10.53 0.52 8.35
N ILE A 7 9.69 -0.15 9.15
CA ILE A 7 8.32 -0.54 8.74
C ILE A 7 7.47 0.68 8.40
N LYS A 8 7.49 1.72 9.24
CA LYS A 8 6.76 2.98 8.98
C LYS A 8 7.23 3.67 7.71
N LYS A 9 8.55 3.78 7.49
CA LYS A 9 9.12 4.37 6.26
C LYS A 9 8.65 3.58 5.02
N HIS A 10 8.64 2.25 5.11
CA HIS A 10 8.15 1.39 4.04
C HIS A 10 6.65 1.60 3.79
N GLN A 11 5.83 1.64 4.85
CA GLN A 11 4.39 1.92 4.75
C GLN A 11 4.12 3.28 4.08
N THR A 12 4.85 4.34 4.44
CA THR A 12 4.70 5.66 3.81
C THR A 12 4.97 5.59 2.31
N LYS A 13 6.04 4.90 1.90
CA LYS A 13 6.37 4.72 0.47
C LYS A 13 5.27 3.97 -0.27
N LEU A 14 4.85 2.82 0.24
CA LEU A 14 3.81 2.01 -0.41
C LEU A 14 2.46 2.72 -0.43
N SER A 15 2.13 3.49 0.61
CA SER A 15 0.88 4.26 0.66
C SER A 15 0.83 5.36 -0.40
N LYS A 16 1.97 6.02 -0.68
CA LYS A 16 2.07 6.99 -1.78
C LYS A 16 1.81 6.31 -3.12
N GLN A 17 2.52 5.21 -3.39
CA GLN A 17 2.38 4.45 -4.64
C GLN A 17 0.99 3.85 -4.83
N TYR A 18 0.36 3.39 -3.75
CA TYR A 18 -1.02 2.91 -3.77
C TYR A 18 -1.98 4.01 -4.25
N LYS A 19 -1.85 5.23 -3.71
CA LYS A 19 -2.72 6.36 -4.10
C LYS A 19 -2.50 6.74 -5.57
N GLU A 20 -1.24 6.78 -6.01
CA GLU A 20 -0.90 7.07 -7.41
C GLU A 20 -1.53 6.05 -8.36
N LEU A 21 -1.49 4.76 -8.03
CA LEU A 21 -2.11 3.70 -8.84
C LEU A 21 -3.65 3.77 -8.86
N VAL A 22 -4.28 4.15 -7.74
CA VAL A 22 -5.74 4.33 -7.68
C VAL A 22 -6.17 5.53 -8.54
N GLU A 23 -5.41 6.62 -8.48
CA GLU A 23 -5.66 7.80 -9.31
C GLU A 23 -5.44 7.48 -10.80
N GLU A 24 -4.36 6.77 -11.14
CA GLU A 24 -4.08 6.31 -12.49
C GLU A 24 -5.19 5.40 -13.02
N ALA A 25 -5.62 4.42 -12.23
CA ALA A 25 -6.75 3.54 -12.60
C ALA A 25 -8.03 4.33 -12.88
N TYR A 26 -8.35 5.30 -12.03
CA TYR A 26 -9.52 6.14 -12.18
C TYR A 26 -9.47 6.99 -13.45
N ASN A 27 -8.33 7.64 -13.72
CA ASN A 27 -8.09 8.40 -14.94
C ASN A 27 -8.13 7.49 -16.19
N LEU A 28 -7.61 6.26 -16.02
CA LEU A 28 -7.62 5.11 -16.93
C LEU A 28 -9.02 4.74 -17.46
N ARG A 29 -10.02 4.82 -16.58
CA ARG A 29 -11.21 3.96 -16.62
C ARG A 29 -12.03 4.04 -17.91
N GLN A 30 -12.03 5.18 -18.59
CA GLN A 30 -12.76 5.38 -19.85
C GLN A 30 -11.85 5.57 -21.07
N ILE A 31 -10.55 5.72 -20.85
CA ILE A 31 -9.56 6.00 -21.91
C ILE A 31 -8.90 4.70 -22.35
N ASP A 32 -8.43 3.91 -21.39
CA ASP A 32 -7.77 2.63 -21.63
C ASP A 32 -8.12 1.68 -20.48
N ALA A 33 -9.14 0.86 -20.72
CA ALA A 33 -9.64 -0.09 -19.73
C ALA A 33 -8.58 -1.13 -19.35
N ALA A 34 -7.71 -1.54 -20.28
CA ALA A 34 -6.68 -2.53 -20.00
C ALA A 34 -5.61 -1.94 -19.05
N LEU A 35 -5.17 -0.70 -19.29
CA LEU A 35 -4.25 -0.03 -18.39
C LEU A 35 -4.90 0.30 -17.03
N SER A 36 -6.19 0.65 -17.02
CA SER A 36 -6.96 0.84 -15.80
C SER A 36 -6.95 -0.42 -14.94
N ASP A 37 -7.34 -1.58 -15.50
CA ASP A 37 -7.35 -2.88 -14.80
C ASP A 37 -5.96 -3.26 -14.25
N ILE A 38 -4.90 -3.01 -15.03
CA ILE A 38 -3.52 -3.26 -14.60
C ILE A 38 -3.16 -2.40 -13.38
N SER A 39 -3.53 -1.12 -13.39
CA SER A 39 -3.28 -0.19 -12.28
C SER A 39 -4.09 -0.56 -11.04
N GLU A 40 -5.36 -0.94 -11.19
CA GLU A 40 -6.20 -1.46 -10.11
C GLU A 40 -5.59 -2.71 -9.47
N PHE A 41 -5.17 -3.69 -10.29
CA PHE A 41 -4.54 -4.90 -9.81
C PHE A 41 -3.27 -4.63 -8.99
N LYS A 42 -2.41 -3.71 -9.47
CA LYS A 42 -1.22 -3.28 -8.74
C LYS A 42 -1.59 -2.58 -7.43
N ALA A 43 -2.62 -1.73 -7.42
CA ALA A 43 -3.10 -1.05 -6.22
C ALA A 43 -3.57 -2.06 -5.16
N VAL A 44 -4.36 -3.06 -5.55
CA VAL A 44 -4.82 -4.13 -4.66
C VAL A 44 -3.65 -4.92 -4.06
N LYS A 45 -2.63 -5.24 -4.86
CA LYS A 45 -1.41 -5.87 -4.34
C LYS A 45 -0.69 -5.02 -3.29
N LEU A 46 -0.58 -3.71 -3.52
CA LEU A 46 0.03 -2.80 -2.54
C LEU A 46 -0.80 -2.66 -1.27
N LEU A 47 -2.13 -2.64 -1.38
CA LEU A 47 -3.04 -2.61 -0.24
C LEU A 47 -2.85 -3.84 0.65
N ASN A 48 -2.75 -5.03 0.06
CA ASN A 48 -2.46 -6.26 0.80
C ASN A 48 -1.12 -6.17 1.53
N LYS A 49 -0.08 -5.64 0.87
CA LYS A 49 1.22 -5.44 1.50
C LYS A 49 1.18 -4.45 2.66
N LEU A 50 0.42 -3.36 2.52
CA LEU A 50 0.21 -2.39 3.60
C LEU A 50 -0.47 -3.04 4.80
N ASN A 51 -1.45 -3.92 4.57
CA ASN A 51 -2.14 -4.66 5.63
C ASN A 51 -1.20 -5.62 6.38
N GLU A 52 -0.33 -6.35 5.66
CA GLU A 52 0.72 -7.18 6.28
C GLU A 52 1.65 -6.34 7.17
N LEU A 53 2.13 -5.20 6.66
CA LEU A 53 3.02 -4.32 7.43
C LEU A 53 2.31 -3.73 8.66
N LYS A 54 1.02 -3.40 8.53
CA LYS A 54 0.18 -2.93 9.63
C LYS A 54 0.07 -4.01 10.71
N TYR A 55 -0.18 -5.26 10.32
CA TYR A 55 -0.21 -6.41 11.22
C TYR A 55 1.13 -6.58 11.97
N LEU A 56 2.26 -6.60 11.24
CA LEU A 56 3.60 -6.75 11.82
C LEU A 56 3.98 -5.61 12.77
N SER A 57 3.45 -4.41 12.55
CA SER A 57 3.65 -3.27 13.45
C SER A 57 2.77 -3.33 14.71
N ARG A 58 1.67 -4.10 14.69
CA ARG A 58 0.68 -4.19 15.79
C ARG A 58 1.13 -5.10 16.92
N GLU A 59 1.80 -6.23 16.62
CA GLU A 59 2.24 -7.20 17.64
C GLU A 59 3.18 -6.60 18.69
N LYS A 60 3.98 -5.57 18.33
CA LYS A 60 4.91 -4.94 19.27
C LYS A 60 4.24 -4.00 20.29
N THR A 61 3.00 -3.59 20.05
CA THR A 61 2.25 -2.73 20.98
C THR A 61 1.54 -3.56 22.05
N LEU A 62 1.15 -4.79 21.71
CA LEU A 62 0.44 -5.71 22.61
C LEU A 62 1.37 -6.40 23.63
N HIS A 63 2.62 -6.70 23.28
CA HIS A 63 3.61 -7.28 24.21
C HIS A 63 4.33 -6.26 25.11
N LYS A 64 3.82 -5.02 25.19
CA LYS A 64 4.35 -3.95 26.06
C LYS A 64 3.38 -3.52 27.16
N LEU A 65 2.24 -4.19 27.27
CA LEU A 65 1.28 -4.09 28.38
C LEU A 65 1.50 -5.28 29.32
#